data_AF-A0A2A2LQ44-F1
#
_entry.id   AF-A0A2A2LQ44-F1
#
_cell.length_a   1.000
_cell.length_b   1.000
_cell.length_c   1.000
_cell.angle_alpha   90.00
_cell.angle_beta   90.00
_cell.angle_gamma   90.00
#
_symmetry.space_group_name_H-M   'P 1'
#
loop_
_entity.id
_entity.type
_entity.pdbx_description
1 polymer ?
#
loop_
_entity_poly.entity_id
_entity_poly.type
_entity_poly.pdbx_seq_one_letter_code
_entity_poly.pdbx_strand_id
1 'polypeptide(L)'
;METREDQRSKTQRKKLRIVDTMAAGWKKFTGHSQYPELTSNPDGSAFCYGSKKDRGFRLSWLQGKRDDRIEHEILQWVSRVTSERLPHDRDDILEVLHDGKILCKLVLRLNPRSLPRPVNQKPAVFSATDNMLNFLEALENIGLKKDELFFPNELLEKRDLTGLIATLKRLKEKIGA
;
A
#
# COMPACT_ATOMS: atom_id res chain seq x y z
N MET A 1 -36.40 46.26 38.62
CA MET A 1 -35.46 45.50 39.48
C MET A 1 -35.11 44.23 38.74
N GLU A 2 -34.08 44.32 37.89
CA GLU A 2 -33.52 43.19 37.14
C GLU A 2 -32.81 42.22 38.10
N THR A 3 -33.26 40.98 38.11
CA THR A 3 -32.66 39.91 38.89
C THR A 3 -31.36 39.47 38.22
N ARG A 4 -30.28 39.50 39.01
CA ARG A 4 -28.88 39.19 38.64
C ARG A 4 -28.63 37.74 38.19
N GLU A 5 -29.66 36.93 38.04
CA GLU A 5 -29.55 35.53 37.58
C GLU A 5 -29.55 35.38 36.06
N ASP A 6 -30.07 36.34 35.31
CA ASP A 6 -30.18 36.22 33.84
C ASP A 6 -28.88 36.59 33.08
N GLN A 7 -27.85 37.07 33.80
CA GLN A 7 -26.54 37.35 33.22
C GLN A 7 -25.55 36.18 33.32
N ARG A 8 -25.83 35.16 34.14
CA ARG A 8 -24.93 33.99 34.27
C ARG A 8 -25.09 32.98 33.12
N SER A 9 -26.26 32.97 32.47
CA SER A 9 -26.58 32.06 31.36
C SER A 9 -25.99 32.50 30.02
N LYS A 10 -25.58 33.76 29.88
CA LYS A 10 -24.94 34.28 28.66
C LYS A 10 -23.42 34.10 28.63
N THR A 11 -22.80 33.73 29.76
CA THR A 11 -21.34 33.52 29.87
C THR A 11 -20.92 32.06 29.67
N GLN A 12 -21.86 31.10 29.66
CA GLN A 12 -21.58 29.67 29.44
C GLN A 12 -21.77 29.16 27.99
N ARG A 13 -21.77 30.06 27.01
CA ARG A 13 -21.60 29.70 25.60
C ARG A 13 -20.23 30.15 25.06
N LYS A 14 -19.17 29.91 25.82
CA LYS A 14 -17.93 29.48 25.16
C LYS A 14 -18.16 28.04 24.72
N LYS A 15 -18.91 27.86 23.63
CA LYS A 15 -18.73 26.69 22.77
C LYS A 15 -17.22 26.63 22.57
N LEU A 16 -16.55 25.66 23.21
CA LEU A 16 -15.23 25.25 22.77
C LEU A 16 -15.36 25.21 21.26
N ARG A 17 -14.63 26.09 20.58
CA ARG A 17 -14.32 25.85 19.18
C ARG A 17 -13.55 24.54 19.27
N ILE A 18 -14.27 23.43 19.05
CA ILE A 18 -13.65 22.18 18.65
C ILE A 18 -12.70 22.65 17.58
N VAL A 19 -11.41 22.58 17.88
CA VAL A 19 -10.37 22.90 16.92
C VAL A 19 -10.81 22.24 15.63
N ASP A 20 -11.19 23.02 14.63
CA ASP A 20 -11.60 22.49 13.33
C ASP A 20 -10.31 21.95 12.74
N THR A 21 -9.97 20.73 13.17
CA THR A 21 -8.75 20.07 12.78
C THR A 21 -8.79 19.92 11.28
N MET A 22 -7.64 19.99 10.62
CA MET A 22 -7.59 19.81 9.17
C MET A 22 -8.29 18.51 8.75
N ALA A 23 -8.22 17.47 9.58
CA ALA A 23 -8.97 16.23 9.44
C ALA A 23 -10.50 16.44 9.48
N ALA A 24 -11.02 17.14 10.50
CA ALA A 24 -12.45 17.43 10.62
C ALA A 24 -12.98 18.33 9.50
N GLY A 25 -12.17 19.31 9.05
CA GLY A 25 -12.51 20.19 7.94
C GLY A 25 -12.60 19.45 6.60
N TRP A 26 -11.62 18.58 6.32
CA TRP A 26 -11.63 17.75 5.12
C TRP A 26 -12.78 16.75 5.11
N LYS A 27 -13.01 16.02 6.21
CA LYS A 27 -14.14 15.07 6.31
C LYS A 27 -15.50 15.71 6.03
N LYS A 28 -15.69 16.97 6.46
CA LYS A 28 -16.91 17.75 6.15
C LYS A 28 -17.06 18.04 4.65
N PHE A 29 -15.96 18.20 3.91
CA PHE A 29 -15.96 18.57 2.49
C PHE A 29 -15.96 17.36 1.54
N THR A 30 -15.23 16.29 1.88
CA THR A 30 -15.00 15.12 1.03
C THR A 30 -15.63 13.83 1.56
N GLY A 31 -16.29 13.86 2.72
CA GLY A 31 -16.82 12.66 3.40
C GLY A 31 -15.76 11.77 4.08
N HIS A 32 -14.49 11.91 3.68
CA HIS A 32 -13.34 11.19 4.22
C HIS A 32 -12.12 12.12 4.36
N SER A 33 -11.41 12.02 5.48
CA SER A 33 -10.21 12.81 5.76
C SER A 33 -8.94 12.05 5.36
N GLN A 34 -8.05 12.68 4.59
CA GLN A 34 -6.71 12.12 4.32
C GLN A 34 -5.80 12.10 5.57
N TYR A 35 -6.16 12.85 6.61
CA TYR A 35 -5.43 12.92 7.86
C TYR A 35 -6.09 12.03 8.92
N PRO A 36 -5.33 11.36 9.80
CA PRO A 36 -5.91 10.65 10.93
C PRO A 36 -6.71 11.61 11.82
N GLU A 37 -7.86 11.16 12.33
CA GLU A 37 -8.68 11.98 13.23
C GLU A 37 -7.92 12.25 14.54
N LEU A 38 -7.84 13.53 14.92
CA LEU A 38 -7.28 13.94 16.20
C LEU A 38 -8.31 13.66 17.30
N THR A 39 -8.05 12.64 18.12
CA THR A 39 -8.78 12.43 19.37
C THR A 39 -8.28 13.40 20.43
N SER A 40 -9.18 14.20 20.99
CA SER A 40 -8.89 15.07 22.14
C SER A 40 -9.14 14.34 23.44
N ASN A 41 -8.20 14.42 24.37
CA ASN A 41 -8.43 13.97 25.74
C ASN A 41 -9.35 14.96 26.49
N PRO A 42 -10.00 14.53 27.59
CA PRO A 42 -10.79 15.42 28.45
C PRO A 42 -9.99 16.61 29.01
N ASP A 43 -8.66 16.47 29.08
CA ASP A 43 -7.71 17.49 29.56
C ASP A 43 -7.37 18.57 28.50
N GLY A 44 -8.05 18.56 27.35
CA GLY A 44 -7.81 19.54 26.27
C GLY A 44 -6.52 19.32 25.48
N SER A 45 -5.69 18.35 25.87
CA SER A 45 -4.57 17.87 25.06
C SER A 45 -5.08 17.11 23.84
N ALA A 46 -4.65 17.56 22.66
CA ALA A 46 -4.88 16.87 21.39
C ALA A 46 -3.57 16.19 20.96
N PHE A 47 -3.63 14.88 20.71
CA PHE A 47 -2.48 14.13 20.22
C PHE A 47 -2.75 13.63 18.80
N CYS A 48 -1.72 13.68 17.94
CA CYS A 48 -1.71 13.11 16.59
C CYS A 48 -1.60 11.58 16.59
N TYR A 49 -2.34 10.89 17.45
CA TYR A 49 -2.48 9.44 17.40
C TYR A 49 -3.89 9.08 17.87
N GLY A 50 -4.80 8.84 16.92
CA GLY A 50 -6.00 8.03 17.19
C GLY A 50 -5.58 6.66 17.72
N SER A 51 -6.51 5.90 18.33
CA SER A 51 -6.23 4.58 18.92
C SER A 51 -5.29 3.79 18.00
N LYS A 52 -4.14 3.33 18.54
CA LYS A 52 -3.10 2.53 17.85
C LYS A 52 -3.67 1.27 17.18
N LYS A 53 -4.47 1.41 16.13
CA LYS A 53 -5.05 0.26 15.42
C LYS A 53 -4.29 -0.05 14.14
N ASP A 54 -3.62 0.94 13.55
CA ASP A 54 -2.82 0.67 12.37
C ASP A 54 -1.50 1.43 12.39
N ARG A 55 -0.42 0.75 12.80
CA ARG A 55 0.95 1.28 12.68
C ARG A 55 1.47 1.20 11.24
N GLY A 56 0.71 0.57 10.34
CA GLY A 56 0.99 0.46 8.92
C GLY A 56 0.29 1.55 8.08
N PHE A 57 -0.57 2.39 8.68
CA PHE A 57 -1.25 3.47 7.97
C PHE A 57 -0.24 4.50 7.46
N ARG A 58 0.14 4.39 6.19
CA ARG A 58 1.00 5.33 5.48
C ARG A 58 0.13 6.30 4.70
N LEU A 59 0.36 7.59 4.91
CA LEU A 59 -0.34 8.63 4.16
C LEU A 59 -0.02 8.47 2.67
N SER A 60 -1.06 8.32 1.85
CA SER A 60 -0.93 8.08 0.40
C SER A 60 -0.05 9.13 -0.31
N TRP A 61 -0.07 10.39 0.12
CA TRP A 61 0.76 11.46 -0.46
C TRP A 61 2.27 11.34 -0.15
N LEU A 62 2.65 10.56 0.88
CA LEU A 62 4.05 10.22 1.16
C LEU A 62 4.58 9.08 0.27
N GLN A 63 3.71 8.31 -0.37
CA GLN A 63 4.09 7.18 -1.23
C GLN A 63 4.47 7.62 -2.66
N GLY A 64 4.48 8.93 -2.94
CA GLY A 64 4.76 9.48 -4.27
C GLY A 64 3.53 9.49 -5.19
N LYS A 65 3.71 10.03 -6.40
CA LYS A 65 2.65 10.07 -7.41
C LYS A 65 2.45 8.65 -7.97
N ARG A 66 1.47 7.93 -7.43
CA ARG A 66 0.98 6.65 -7.97
C ARG A 66 0.27 6.89 -9.30
N ASP A 67 0.45 5.97 -10.24
CA ASP A 67 -0.26 5.96 -11.52
C ASP A 67 -1.18 4.73 -11.56
N ASP A 68 -2.39 4.88 -11.01
CA ASP A 68 -3.37 3.78 -10.83
C ASP A 68 -3.69 3.05 -12.14
N ARG A 69 -3.66 3.78 -13.26
CA ARG A 69 -3.94 3.23 -14.60
C ARG A 69 -2.89 2.21 -15.01
N ILE A 70 -1.62 2.54 -14.80
CA ILE A 70 -0.49 1.68 -15.15
C ILE A 70 -0.51 0.44 -14.27
N GLU A 71 -0.72 0.62 -12.96
CA GLU A 71 -0.80 -0.50 -12.02
C GLU A 71 -1.90 -1.49 -12.41
N HIS A 72 -3.11 -1.00 -12.71
CA HIS A 72 -4.20 -1.86 -13.14
C HIS A 72 -3.89 -2.61 -14.44
N GLU A 73 -3.28 -1.94 -15.43
CA GLU A 73 -2.87 -2.55 -16.68
C GLU A 73 -1.84 -3.69 -16.47
N ILE A 74 -0.84 -3.45 -15.61
CA ILE A 74 0.19 -4.44 -15.31
C ILE A 74 -0.39 -5.63 -14.54
N LEU A 75 -1.25 -5.40 -13.55
CA LEU A 75 -1.91 -6.48 -12.81
C LEU A 75 -2.82 -7.32 -13.71
N GLN A 76 -3.57 -6.68 -14.60
CA GLN A 76 -4.36 -7.41 -15.61
C GLN A 76 -3.46 -8.25 -16.52
N TRP A 77 -2.32 -7.72 -16.95
CA TRP A 77 -1.36 -8.46 -17.77
C TRP A 77 -0.81 -9.69 -17.01
N VAL A 78 -0.41 -9.54 -15.75
CA VAL A 78 0.04 -10.66 -14.91
C VAL A 78 -1.04 -11.72 -14.82
N SER A 79 -2.27 -11.34 -14.50
CA SER A 79 -3.42 -12.26 -14.38
C SER A 79 -3.67 -13.05 -15.66
N ARG A 80 -3.56 -12.41 -16.83
CA ARG A 80 -3.72 -13.07 -18.14
C ARG A 80 -2.62 -14.10 -18.39
N VAL A 81 -1.36 -13.77 -18.09
CA VAL A 81 -0.22 -14.66 -18.34
C VAL A 81 -0.17 -15.84 -17.37
N THR A 82 -0.42 -15.60 -16.08
CA THR A 82 -0.39 -16.67 -15.06
C THR A 82 -1.67 -17.51 -15.03
N SER A 83 -2.74 -17.00 -15.66
CA SER A 83 -4.10 -17.53 -15.58
C SER A 83 -4.62 -17.60 -14.14
N GLU A 84 -4.19 -16.65 -13.30
CA GLU A 84 -4.62 -16.54 -11.91
C GLU A 84 -5.43 -15.26 -11.71
N ARG A 85 -6.43 -15.31 -10.84
CA ARG A 85 -7.29 -14.15 -10.55
C ARG A 85 -6.67 -13.34 -9.42
N LEU A 86 -6.20 -12.13 -9.75
CA LEU A 86 -5.73 -11.18 -8.75
C LEU A 86 -6.91 -10.36 -8.19
N PRO A 87 -6.87 -10.01 -6.89
CA PRO A 87 -7.87 -9.13 -6.28
C PRO A 87 -7.74 -7.69 -6.78
N HIS A 88 -8.73 -6.86 -6.46
CA HIS A 88 -8.73 -5.43 -6.84
C HIS A 88 -8.09 -4.56 -5.76
N ASP A 89 -8.24 -4.95 -4.49
CA ASP A 89 -7.71 -4.21 -3.35
C ASP A 89 -6.20 -4.42 -3.20
N ARG A 90 -5.49 -3.34 -2.90
CA ARG A 90 -4.01 -3.32 -2.86
C ARG A 90 -3.45 -4.23 -1.78
N ASP A 91 -4.05 -4.19 -0.59
CA ASP A 91 -3.63 -5.02 0.54
C ASP A 91 -3.81 -6.51 0.21
N ASP A 92 -4.92 -6.86 -0.43
CA ASP A 92 -5.15 -8.23 -0.90
C ASP A 92 -4.17 -8.64 -2.01
N ILE A 93 -3.77 -7.71 -2.89
CA ILE A 93 -2.73 -7.98 -3.91
C ILE A 93 -1.38 -8.25 -3.23
N LEU A 94 -1.01 -7.47 -2.21
CA LEU A 94 0.19 -7.70 -1.41
C LEU A 94 0.13 -9.07 -0.74
N GLU A 95 -0.99 -9.42 -0.12
CA GLU A 95 -1.24 -10.75 0.48
C GLU A 95 -1.12 -11.89 -0.52
N VAL A 96 -1.52 -11.70 -1.78
CA VAL A 96 -1.46 -12.76 -2.78
C VAL A 96 -0.05 -12.88 -3.40
N LEU A 97 0.66 -11.76 -3.56
CA LEU A 97 1.97 -11.74 -4.23
C LEU A 97 3.17 -11.97 -3.29
N HIS A 98 3.02 -11.79 -1.97
CA HIS A 98 4.14 -11.87 -1.02
C HIS A 98 4.83 -13.25 -0.95
N ASP A 99 4.16 -14.33 -1.35
CA ASP A 99 4.74 -15.69 -1.36
C ASP A 99 5.71 -15.88 -2.56
N GLY A 100 5.69 -14.97 -3.54
CA GLY A 100 6.55 -15.00 -4.73
C GLY A 100 6.23 -16.11 -5.73
N LYS A 101 5.37 -17.07 -5.41
CA LYS A 101 4.99 -18.19 -6.28
C LYS A 101 4.39 -17.74 -7.61
N ILE A 102 3.48 -16.77 -7.55
CA ILE A 102 2.81 -16.22 -8.75
C ILE A 102 3.82 -15.51 -9.65
N LEU A 103 4.79 -14.81 -9.07
CA LEU A 103 5.85 -14.12 -9.79
C LEU A 103 6.79 -15.11 -10.48
N CYS A 104 7.19 -16.18 -9.79
CA CYS A 104 7.98 -17.25 -10.42
C CYS A 104 7.20 -17.94 -11.55
N LYS A 105 5.90 -18.19 -11.35
CA LYS A 105 5.03 -18.78 -12.38
C LYS A 105 4.89 -17.86 -13.59
N LEU A 106 4.82 -16.54 -13.38
CA LEU A 106 4.81 -15.55 -14.45
C LEU A 106 6.04 -15.68 -15.34
N VAL A 107 7.25 -15.68 -14.76
CA VAL A 107 8.50 -15.88 -15.52
C VAL A 107 8.48 -17.23 -16.23
N LEU A 108 8.09 -18.30 -15.56
CA LEU A 108 8.06 -19.64 -16.15
C LEU A 108 7.17 -19.71 -17.40
N ARG A 109 6.06 -18.96 -17.41
CA ARG A 109 5.16 -18.84 -18.58
C ARG A 109 5.76 -18.02 -19.71
N LEU A 110 6.54 -17.00 -19.38
CA LEU A 110 7.16 -16.09 -20.36
C LEU A 110 8.42 -16.70 -20.98
N ASN A 111 9.28 -17.30 -20.16
CA ASN A 111 10.48 -17.99 -20.59
C ASN A 111 10.75 -19.20 -19.68
N PRO A 112 10.43 -20.43 -20.15
CA PRO A 112 10.59 -21.65 -19.36
C PRO A 112 12.01 -21.94 -18.88
N ARG A 113 13.04 -21.36 -19.52
CA ARG A 113 14.46 -21.60 -19.20
C ARG A 113 15.08 -20.52 -18.32
N SER A 114 14.35 -19.45 -18.03
CA SER A 114 14.90 -18.31 -17.27
C SER A 114 14.96 -18.53 -15.77
N LEU A 115 14.13 -19.44 -15.22
CA LEU A 115 14.07 -19.67 -13.78
C LEU A 115 15.23 -20.58 -13.31
N PRO A 116 16.15 -20.08 -12.48
CA PRO A 116 17.33 -20.84 -12.05
C PRO A 116 16.99 -22.07 -11.19
N ARG A 117 16.04 -21.92 -10.27
CA ARG A 117 15.67 -22.94 -9.28
C ARG A 117 14.18 -23.28 -9.35
N PRO A 118 13.76 -24.49 -8.92
CA PRO A 118 12.33 -24.82 -8.82
C PRO A 118 11.63 -23.95 -7.75
N VAL A 119 10.34 -23.69 -7.96
CA VAL A 119 9.53 -22.88 -7.05
C VAL A 119 9.22 -23.64 -5.77
N ASN A 120 9.49 -23.03 -4.61
CA ASN A 120 9.13 -23.60 -3.32
C ASN A 120 7.62 -23.52 -3.09
N GLN A 121 6.99 -24.65 -2.76
CA GLN A 121 5.55 -24.74 -2.50
C GLN A 121 5.17 -24.61 -1.02
N LYS A 122 6.15 -24.73 -0.11
CA LYS A 122 5.90 -24.72 1.34
C LYS A 122 5.47 -23.32 1.81
N PRO A 123 4.44 -23.22 2.68
CA PRO A 123 4.02 -21.94 3.26
C PRO A 123 4.96 -21.55 4.41
N ALA A 124 6.18 -21.15 4.07
CA ALA A 124 7.20 -20.74 5.05
C ALA A 124 7.87 -19.43 4.60
N VAL A 125 8.20 -18.56 5.56
CA VAL A 125 8.82 -17.24 5.28
C VAL A 125 10.12 -17.40 4.49
N PHE A 126 10.96 -18.39 4.87
CA PHE A 126 12.19 -18.69 4.14
C PHE A 126 11.93 -19.12 2.69
N SER A 127 10.87 -19.88 2.45
CA SER A 127 10.46 -20.29 1.10
C SER A 127 9.99 -19.11 0.26
N ALA A 128 9.24 -18.16 0.85
CA ALA A 128 8.84 -16.93 0.17
C ALA A 128 10.04 -16.07 -0.22
N THR A 129 11.01 -15.89 0.70
CA THR A 129 12.25 -15.16 0.41
C THR A 129 13.04 -15.80 -0.73
N ASP A 130 13.21 -17.13 -0.69
CA ASP A 130 13.94 -17.85 -1.75
C ASP A 130 13.21 -17.76 -3.10
N ASN A 131 11.87 -17.85 -3.11
CA ASN A 131 11.07 -17.61 -4.31
C ASN A 131 11.28 -16.20 -4.88
N MET A 132 11.31 -15.16 -4.04
CA MET A 132 11.56 -13.79 -4.48
C MET A 132 12.94 -13.63 -5.10
N LEU A 133 13.99 -14.15 -4.45
CA LEU A 133 15.36 -14.07 -4.97
C LEU A 133 15.49 -14.83 -6.29
N ASN A 134 14.85 -15.99 -6.39
CA ASN A 134 14.82 -16.79 -7.62
C ASN A 134 14.10 -16.05 -8.76
N PHE A 135 13.02 -15.33 -8.47
CA PHE A 135 12.35 -14.45 -9.44
C PHE A 135 13.28 -13.33 -9.93
N LEU A 136 13.97 -12.64 -9.03
CA LEU A 136 14.89 -11.54 -9.38
C LEU A 136 16.04 -12.02 -10.27
N GLU A 137 16.66 -13.15 -9.92
CA GLU A 137 17.72 -13.75 -10.72
C GLU A 137 17.22 -14.17 -12.11
N ALA A 138 15.99 -14.65 -12.22
CA ALA A 138 15.38 -14.94 -13.51
C ALA A 138 15.16 -13.67 -14.37
N LEU A 139 14.84 -12.52 -13.76
CA LEU A 139 14.74 -11.25 -14.47
C LEU A 139 16.11 -10.78 -15.00
N GLU A 140 17.17 -10.97 -14.21
CA GLU A 140 18.55 -10.71 -14.67
C GLU A 140 18.90 -11.59 -15.88
N ASN A 141 18.51 -12.87 -15.85
CA ASN A 141 18.72 -13.78 -16.99
C ASN A 141 17.94 -13.39 -18.25
N ILE A 142 16.80 -12.69 -18.10
CA ILE A 142 16.05 -12.10 -19.23
C ILE A 142 16.73 -10.82 -19.76
N GLY A 143 17.67 -10.26 -18.99
CA GLY A 143 18.47 -9.11 -19.37
C GLY A 143 17.98 -7.78 -18.79
N LEU A 144 17.22 -7.80 -17.69
CA LEU A 144 16.94 -6.60 -16.90
C LEU A 144 18.17 -6.21 -16.08
N LYS A 145 18.38 -4.91 -15.88
CA LYS A 145 19.48 -4.40 -15.03
C LYS A 145 19.06 -4.42 -13.57
N LYS A 146 20.04 -4.55 -12.67
CA LYS A 146 19.81 -4.54 -11.21
C LYS A 146 19.11 -3.26 -10.73
N ASP A 147 19.38 -2.13 -11.36
CA ASP A 147 18.74 -0.83 -11.03
C ASP A 147 17.24 -0.77 -11.39
N GLU A 148 16.76 -1.69 -12.24
CA GLU A 148 15.36 -1.78 -12.66
C GLU A 148 14.57 -2.79 -11.82
N LEU A 149 15.26 -3.53 -10.95
CA LEU A 149 14.67 -4.53 -10.07
C LEU A 149 14.19 -3.87 -8.76
N PHE A 150 13.05 -4.35 -8.27
CA PHE A 150 12.52 -3.95 -6.98
C PHE A 150 13.26 -4.62 -5.82
N PHE A 151 13.13 -4.06 -4.62
CA PHE A 151 13.70 -4.65 -3.42
C PHE A 151 12.74 -5.71 -2.84
N PRO A 152 13.17 -6.98 -2.65
CA PRO A 152 12.28 -8.06 -2.23
C PRO A 152 11.69 -7.83 -0.84
N ASN A 153 12.38 -7.11 0.05
CA ASN A 153 11.90 -6.77 1.38
C ASN A 153 10.61 -5.96 1.38
N GLU A 154 10.37 -5.13 0.36
CA GLU A 154 9.16 -4.32 0.27
C GLU A 154 7.90 -5.17 0.11
N LEU A 155 8.02 -6.27 -0.63
CA LEU A 155 6.92 -7.19 -0.89
C LEU A 155 6.79 -8.25 0.20
N LEU A 156 7.90 -8.76 0.74
CA LEU A 156 7.91 -9.72 1.84
C LEU A 156 7.30 -9.13 3.12
N GLU A 157 7.57 -7.86 3.41
CA GLU A 157 6.98 -7.14 4.54
C GLU A 157 5.64 -6.47 4.20
N LYS A 158 5.12 -6.70 2.98
CA LYS A 158 3.84 -6.16 2.48
C LYS A 158 3.74 -4.65 2.62
N ARG A 159 4.84 -3.93 2.38
CA ARG A 159 4.94 -2.48 2.56
C ARG A 159 4.53 -1.69 1.33
N ASP A 160 4.97 -2.12 0.16
CA ASP A 160 4.76 -1.39 -1.08
C ASP A 160 4.73 -2.32 -2.31
N LEU A 161 3.90 -1.96 -3.29
CA LEU A 161 3.81 -2.58 -4.61
C LEU A 161 4.47 -1.73 -5.70
N THR A 162 4.73 -0.45 -5.45
CA THR A 162 5.13 0.51 -6.50
C THR A 162 6.41 0.06 -7.21
N GLY A 163 7.41 -0.41 -6.45
CA GLY A 163 8.65 -0.97 -7.01
C GLY A 163 8.38 -2.19 -7.89
N LEU A 164 7.58 -3.14 -7.41
CA LEU A 164 7.22 -4.35 -8.18
C LEU A 164 6.53 -3.98 -9.49
N ILE A 165 5.55 -3.07 -9.48
CA ILE A 165 4.83 -2.64 -10.67
C ILE A 165 5.77 -2.00 -11.69
N ALA A 166 6.72 -1.18 -11.23
CA ALA A 166 7.73 -0.60 -12.11
C ALA A 166 8.61 -1.67 -12.77
N THR A 167 9.10 -2.66 -12.01
CA THR A 167 9.89 -3.77 -12.56
C THR A 167 9.07 -4.61 -13.54
N LEU A 168 7.82 -4.95 -13.21
CA LEU A 168 6.94 -5.71 -14.10
C LEU A 168 6.62 -4.95 -15.39
N LYS A 169 6.48 -3.63 -15.32
CA LYS A 169 6.33 -2.78 -16.50
C LYS A 169 7.55 -2.90 -17.43
N ARG A 170 8.77 -2.83 -16.87
CA ARG A 170 10.00 -3.03 -17.66
C ARG A 170 10.09 -4.42 -18.27
N LEU A 171 9.72 -5.44 -17.51
CA LEU A 171 9.66 -6.82 -18.01
C LEU A 171 8.68 -6.95 -19.19
N LYS A 172 7.48 -6.36 -19.07
CA LYS A 172 6.48 -6.36 -20.15
C LYS A 172 7.00 -5.64 -21.40
N GLU A 173 7.61 -4.47 -21.24
CA GLU A 173 8.25 -3.73 -22.33
C GLU A 173 9.35 -4.56 -23.01
N LYS A 174 10.15 -5.29 -22.22
CA LYS A 174 11.27 -6.11 -22.71
C LYS A 174 10.82 -7.34 -23.50
N ILE A 175 9.69 -7.93 -23.17
CA ILE A 175 9.16 -9.14 -23.83
C ILE A 175 8.26 -8.78 -25.02
N GLY A 176 7.61 -7.62 -24.98
CA GLY A 176 6.80 -7.11 -26.09
C GLY A 176 7.60 -6.37 -27.17
N ALA A 177 8.91 -6.16 -26.96
CA ALA A 177 9.85 -5.59 -27.92
C ALA A 177 10.67 -6.68 -28.61
#